data_AF-A0A5K7WTA6-F1
#
_entry.id   AF-A0A5K7WTA6-F1
#
_cell.length_a   1.000
_cell.length_b   1.000
_cell.length_c   1.000
_cell.angle_alpha   90.00
_cell.angle_beta   90.00
_cell.angle_gamma   90.00
#
_symmetry.space_group_name_H-M   'P 1'
#
loop_
_entity.id
_entity.type
_entity.pdbx_description
1 polymer ?
#
loop_
_entity_poly.entity_id
_entity_poly.type
_entity_poly.pdbx_seq_one_letter_code
_entity_poly.pdbx_strand_id
1 'polypeptide(L)' 'MRRIYRFMDVGEKKKAIDLAIKDIDQLKKEYENDYPAIVKDAIEETIHKYKKDVEFLKEDLKKIENSNL' A
#
# COMPACT_ATOMS: atom_id res chain seq x y z
N MET A 1 -10.80 1.21 -3.91
CA MET A 1 -10.43 0.13 -2.98
C MET A 1 -10.53 -1.21 -3.71
N ARG A 2 -9.49 -2.06 -3.62
CA ARG A 2 -9.49 -3.37 -4.30
C ARG A 2 -10.39 -4.36 -3.55
N ARG A 3 -11.26 -5.06 -4.28
CA ARG A 3 -12.19 -6.04 -3.68
C ARG A 3 -11.47 -7.21 -3.01
N ILE A 4 -10.27 -7.55 -3.49
CA ILE A 4 -9.48 -8.68 -3.01
C ILE A 4 -9.14 -8.60 -1.52
N TYR A 5 -8.98 -7.38 -0.97
CA TYR A 5 -8.63 -7.19 0.45
C TYR A 5 -9.70 -7.71 1.42
N ARG A 6 -10.96 -7.83 0.97
CA ARG A 6 -12.05 -8.36 1.80
C ARG A 6 -11.95 -9.86 2.04
N PHE A 7 -11.19 -10.56 1.19
CA PHE A 7 -11.03 -12.01 1.25
C PHE A 7 -9.71 -12.43 1.91
N MET A 8 -8.86 -11.46 2.27
CA MET A 8 -7.60 -11.73 2.94
C MET A 8 -7.79 -11.99 4.42
N ASP A 9 -7.06 -12.94 4.96
CA ASP A 9 -6.94 -13.13 6.41
C ASP A 9 -6.03 -12.06 7.06
N VAL A 10 -5.97 -12.06 8.39
CA VAL A 10 -5.17 -11.08 9.16
C VAL A 10 -3.68 -11.15 8.81
N GLY A 11 -3.13 -12.33 8.61
CA GLY A 11 -1.72 -12.53 8.25
C GLY A 11 -1.43 -12.03 6.84
N GLU A 12 -2.29 -12.35 5.88
CA GLU A 12 -2.22 -11.87 4.50
C GLU A 12 -2.31 -10.34 4.42
N LYS A 13 -3.22 -9.72 5.19
CA LYS A 13 -3.33 -8.25 5.28
C LYS A 13 -2.06 -7.63 5.84
N LYS A 14 -1.49 -8.18 6.91
CA LYS A 14 -0.21 -7.70 7.49
C LYS A 14 0.93 -7.82 6.49
N LYS A 15 1.02 -8.95 5.78
CA LYS A 15 2.04 -9.17 4.75
C LYS A 15 1.86 -8.21 3.57
N ALA A 16 0.63 -7.97 3.13
CA ALA A 16 0.33 -7.02 2.06
C ALA A 16 0.74 -5.59 2.43
N ILE A 17 0.52 -5.17 3.68
CA ILE A 17 1.00 -3.87 4.18
C ILE A 17 2.53 -3.79 4.13
N ASP A 18 3.24 -4.81 4.63
CA ASP A 18 4.71 -4.82 4.65
C ASP A 18 5.30 -4.72 3.23
N LEU A 19 4.76 -5.50 2.29
CA LEU A 19 5.18 -5.47 0.89
C LEU A 19 4.90 -4.11 0.25
N ALA A 20 3.71 -3.54 0.45
CA ALA A 20 3.37 -2.24 -0.10
C ALA A 20 4.26 -1.11 0.46
N ILE A 21 4.66 -1.17 1.73
CA ILE A 21 5.61 -0.20 2.31
C ILE A 21 6.98 -0.33 1.66
N LYS A 22 7.48 -1.56 1.48
CA LYS A 22 8.77 -1.80 0.80
C LYS A 22 8.76 -1.28 -0.64
N ASP A 23 7.67 -1.53 -1.37
CA ASP A 23 7.53 -1.02 -2.73
C ASP A 23 7.46 0.51 -2.77
N ILE A 24 6.74 1.15 -1.84
CA ILE A 24 6.72 2.61 -1.72
C ILE A 24 8.14 3.15 -1.53
N ASP A 25 8.93 2.55 -0.65
CA ASP A 25 10.29 3.02 -0.37
C ASP A 25 11.24 2.78 -1.54
N GLN A 26 11.05 1.71 -2.31
CA GLN A 26 11.78 1.51 -3.57
C GLN A 26 11.37 2.53 -4.62
N LEU A 27 10.06 2.79 -4.80
CA LEU A 27 9.55 3.77 -5.76
C LEU A 27 10.01 5.20 -5.45
N LYS A 28 10.12 5.56 -4.16
CA LYS A 28 10.73 6.84 -3.76
C LYS A 28 12.18 6.95 -4.20
N LYS A 29 12.97 5.86 -4.11
CA LYS A 29 14.35 5.87 -4.60
C LYS A 29 14.39 5.98 -6.12
N GLU A 30 13.50 5.28 -6.83
CA GLU A 30 13.38 5.39 -8.29
C GLU A 30 12.98 6.79 -8.76
N TYR A 31 12.16 7.50 -7.98
CA TYR A 31 11.74 8.87 -8.30
C TYR A 31 12.93 9.85 -8.37
N GLU A 32 13.98 9.60 -7.60
CA GLU A 32 15.20 10.42 -7.58
C GLU A 32 16.06 10.24 -8.84
N ASN A 33 15.83 9.19 -9.63
CA ASN A 33 16.54 8.99 -10.89
C ASN A 33 16.14 10.02 -11.96
N ASP A 34 16.99 10.17 -12.98
CA ASP A 34 16.77 11.07 -14.11
C ASP A 34 15.81 10.45 -15.14
N TYR A 35 14.53 10.40 -14.78
CA TYR A 35 13.46 9.98 -15.66
C TYR A 35 12.67 11.17 -16.21
N PRO A 36 12.08 11.05 -17.41
CA PRO A 36 11.13 12.03 -17.93
C PRO A 36 9.97 12.27 -16.96
N ALA A 37 9.40 13.49 -16.98
CA ALA A 37 8.31 13.89 -16.10
C ALA A 37 7.12 12.89 -16.10
N ILE A 38 6.73 12.39 -17.28
CA ILE A 38 5.65 11.40 -17.41
C ILE A 38 5.89 10.11 -16.62
N VAL A 39 7.15 9.69 -16.48
CA VAL A 39 7.53 8.51 -15.68
C VAL A 39 7.49 8.86 -14.20
N LYS A 40 7.98 10.05 -13.81
CA LYS A 40 7.91 10.53 -12.42
C LYS A 40 6.46 10.66 -11.93
N ASP A 41 5.56 11.18 -12.77
CA ASP A 41 4.12 11.27 -12.49
C ASP A 41 3.51 9.87 -12.25
N ALA A 42 3.87 8.89 -13.07
CA ALA A 42 3.41 7.51 -12.91
C ALA A 42 3.93 6.86 -11.62
N ILE A 43 5.18 7.15 -11.22
CA ILE A 43 5.75 6.72 -9.95
C ILE A 43 4.98 7.33 -8.78
N GLU A 44 4.74 8.65 -8.80
CA GLU A 44 3.96 9.33 -7.75
C GLU A 44 2.54 8.78 -7.63
N GLU A 45 1.86 8.57 -8.76
CA GLU A 45 0.50 8.01 -8.77
C GLU A 45 0.47 6.62 -8.14
N THR A 46 1.49 5.81 -8.43
CA THR A 46 1.63 4.46 -7.86
C THR A 46 1.90 4.50 -6.35
N ILE A 47 2.79 5.39 -5.90
CA ILE A 47 3.04 5.62 -4.47
C ILE A 47 1.74 6.03 -3.76
N HIS A 48 0.95 6.93 -4.36
CA HIS A 48 -0.32 7.37 -3.78
C HIS A 48 -1.34 6.24 -3.66
N LYS A 49 -1.45 5.39 -4.69
CA LYS A 49 -2.30 4.19 -4.65
C LYS A 49 -1.88 3.24 -3.53
N TYR A 50 -0.59 2.97 -3.38
CA TYR A 50 -0.09 2.07 -2.33
C TYR A 50 -0.31 2.65 -0.93
N LYS A 51 -0.14 3.96 -0.73
CA LYS A 51 -0.47 4.61 0.55
C LYS A 51 -1.94 4.42 0.93
N LYS A 52 -2.87 4.60 -0.02
CA LYS A 52 -4.30 4.37 0.20
C LYS A 52 -4.62 2.90 0.49
N ASP A 53 -3.97 1.98 -0.21
CA ASP A 53 -4.14 0.55 0.03
C ASP A 53 -3.64 0.16 1.45
N VAL A 54 -2.50 0.70 1.89
CA VAL A 54 -1.97 0.50 3.25
C VAL A 54 -2.88 1.08 4.33
N GLU A 55 -3.36 2.32 4.15
CA GLU A 55 -4.28 2.97 5.08
C GLU A 55 -5.55 2.14 5.27
N PHE A 56 -6.16 1.73 4.15
CA PHE A 56 -7.35 0.88 4.18
C PHE A 56 -7.10 -0.43 4.95
N LEU A 57 -6.02 -1.15 4.63
CA LEU A 57 -5.71 -2.42 5.28
C LEU A 57 -5.44 -2.26 6.78
N LYS A 58 -4.81 -1.15 7.20
CA LYS A 58 -4.60 -0.83 8.62
C LYS A 58 -5.91 -0.56 9.35
N GLU A 59 -6.83 0.19 8.75
CA GLU A 59 -8.15 0.43 9.34
C GLU A 59 -8.97 -0.86 9.46
N ASP A 60 -8.91 -1.71 8.44
CA ASP A 60 -9.62 -2.98 8.41
C ASP A 60 -9.10 -3.94 9.49
N LEU A 61 -7.78 -4.01 9.67
CA LEU A 61 -7.15 -4.76 10.78
C LEU A 61 -7.59 -4.23 12.15
N LYS A 62 -7.60 -2.91 12.36
CA LYS A 62 -8.07 -2.31 13.62
C LYS A 62 -9.52 -2.69 13.92
N LYS A 63 -10.40 -2.72 12.91
CA LYS A 63 -11.80 -3.13 13.08
C LYS A 63 -11.91 -4.59 13.51
N ILE A 64 -11.08 -5.47 12.93
CA ILE A 64 -11.04 -6.89 13.31
C ILE A 64 -10.54 -7.04 14.76
N GLU A 65 -9.48 -6.33 15.15
CA GLU A 65 -8.94 -6.36 16.51
C GLU A 65 -9.98 -5.87 17.54
N ASN A 66 -10.69 -4.79 17.25
CA ASN A 66 -11.73 -4.25 18.12
C ASN A 66 -13.02 -5.09 18.15
N SER A 67 -13.26 -5.95 17.16
CA SER A 67 -14.43 -6.85 17.13
C SER A 67 -14.19 -8.17 17.86
N ASN A 68 -12.92 -8.46 18.21
CA ASN A 68 -12.51 -9.65 18.96
C ASN A 68 -12.23 -9.36 20.45
N LEU A 69 -12.53 -8.13 20.91
CA LEU A 69 -12.52 -7.66 22.30
C LEU A 69 -13.96 -7.56 22.81
#